data_AF-A0A6B3HYH5-F1
#
_entry.id   AF-A0A6B3HYH5-F1
#
_cell.length_a   1.000
_cell.length_b   1.000
_cell.length_c   1.000
_cell.angle_alpha   90.00
_cell.angle_beta   90.00
_cell.angle_gamma   90.00
#
_symmetry.space_group_name_H-M   'P 1'
#
loop_
_entity.id
_entity.type
_entity.pdbx_description
1 polymer ?
#
loop_
_entity_poly.entity_id
_entity_poly.type
_entity_poly.pdbx_seq_one_letter_code
_entity_poly.pdbx_strand_id
1 'polypeptide(L)'
;VTKVLELDLAQQQINLYGGGYAAYLEERETARRHAREGYEEYADKKAALEARGHMQRSWMDKGVKNARRKATDGDKLGRNARSEASEKQAAKARQTQRMIERLDTVEEPRKEWEL
;
A
#
# COMPACT_ATOMS: atom_id res chain seq x y z
N VAL A 1 -30.85 -16.87 -25.04
CA VAL A 1 -30.31 -16.87 -23.67
C VAL A 1 -30.26 -15.44 -23.19
N THR A 2 -30.83 -15.14 -22.02
CA THR A 2 -30.97 -13.76 -21.51
C THR A 2 -30.18 -13.50 -20.23
N LYS A 3 -29.60 -14.54 -19.63
CA LYS A 3 -28.70 -14.50 -18.47
C LYS A 3 -27.69 -15.64 -18.58
N VAL A 4 -26.48 -15.42 -18.09
CA VAL A 4 -25.40 -16.41 -18.02
C VAL A 4 -24.92 -16.51 -16.57
N LEU A 5 -24.86 -17.73 -16.03
CA LEU A 5 -24.31 -18.00 -14.71
C LEU A 5 -22.89 -18.55 -14.86
N GLU A 6 -21.92 -17.89 -14.24
CA GLU A 6 -20.54 -18.35 -14.13
C GLU A 6 -20.31 -19.01 -12.77
N LEU A 7 -19.64 -20.16 -12.79
CA LEU A 7 -19.13 -20.84 -11.61
C LEU A 7 -17.61 -20.79 -11.64
N ASP A 8 -17.02 -19.81 -10.94
CA ASP A 8 -15.58 -19.74 -10.77
C ASP A 8 -15.17 -20.63 -9.59
N LEU A 9 -14.80 -21.86 -9.89
CA LEU A 9 -14.34 -22.83 -8.89
C LEU A 9 -12.98 -22.46 -8.30
N ALA A 10 -12.16 -21.70 -9.03
CA ALA A 10 -10.82 -21.33 -8.60
C ALA A 10 -10.85 -20.22 -7.54
N GLN A 11 -11.80 -19.30 -7.67
CA GLN A 11 -12.06 -18.23 -6.71
C GLN A 11 -13.23 -18.55 -5.76
N GLN A 12 -13.91 -19.68 -5.96
CA GLN A 12 -15.12 -20.09 -5.24
C GLN A 12 -16.25 -19.04 -5.32
N GLN A 13 -16.43 -18.44 -6.49
CA GLN A 13 -17.39 -17.37 -6.74
C GLN A 13 -18.48 -17.79 -7.73
N ILE A 14 -19.65 -17.19 -7.59
CA ILE A 14 -20.79 -17.37 -8.49
C ILE A 14 -21.19 -15.99 -9.00
N ASN A 15 -21.06 -15.76 -10.30
CA ASN A 15 -21.38 -14.50 -10.95
C ASN A 15 -22.55 -14.68 -11.91
N LEU A 16 -23.54 -13.78 -11.87
CA LEU A 16 -24.67 -13.79 -12.78
C LEU A 16 -24.61 -12.57 -13.70
N TYR A 17 -24.47 -12.84 -15.00
CA TYR A 17 -24.37 -11.83 -16.04
C TYR A 17 -25.69 -11.69 -16.80
N GLY A 18 -26.06 -10.46 -17.13
CA GLY A 18 -27.22 -10.16 -17.95
C GLY A 18 -26.91 -10.29 -19.44
N GLY A 19 -27.89 -10.72 -20.24
CA GLY A 19 -27.76 -10.78 -21.69
C GLY A 19 -27.29 -12.13 -22.24
N GLY A 20 -26.84 -12.09 -23.50
CA GLY A 20 -26.33 -13.26 -24.22
C GLY A 20 -24.87 -13.58 -23.86
N TYR A 21 -24.34 -14.64 -24.48
CA TYR A 21 -22.97 -15.09 -24.21
C TYR A 21 -21.88 -14.05 -24.55
N ALA A 22 -22.08 -13.25 -25.60
CA ALA A 22 -21.14 -12.19 -25.95
C ALA A 22 -21.03 -11.10 -24.87
N ALA A 23 -22.18 -10.70 -24.28
CA ALA A 23 -22.22 -9.73 -23.19
C ALA A 23 -21.50 -10.28 -21.94
N TYR A 24 -21.65 -11.57 -21.64
CA TYR A 24 -20.89 -12.23 -20.57
C TYR A 24 -19.38 -12.10 -20.75
N LEU A 25 -18.85 -12.36 -21.95
CA LEU A 25 -17.41 -12.30 -22.19
C LEU A 25 -16.86 -10.88 -22.01
N GLU A 26 -17.59 -9.87 -22.47
CA GLU A 26 -17.24 -8.45 -22.32
C GLU A 26 -17.29 -7.99 -20.86
N GLU A 27 -18.38 -8.29 -20.15
CA GLU A 27 -18.53 -7.96 -18.73
C GLU A 27 -17.47 -8.67 -17.87
N ARG A 28 -17.15 -9.93 -18.18
CA ARG A 28 -16.07 -10.67 -17.50
C ARG A 28 -14.70 -10.07 -17.75
N GLU A 29 -14.36 -9.69 -18.98
CA GLU A 29 -13.10 -9.01 -19.27
C GLU A 29 -13.00 -7.69 -18.49
N THR A 30 -14.08 -6.90 -18.49
CA THR A 30 -14.12 -5.62 -17.80
C THR A 30 -13.98 -5.79 -16.28
N ALA A 31 -14.64 -6.79 -15.69
CA ALA A 31 -14.50 -7.12 -14.29
C ALA A 31 -13.06 -7.49 -13.92
N ARG A 32 -12.39 -8.29 -14.77
CA ARG A 32 -10.97 -8.65 -14.58
C ARG A 32 -10.05 -7.45 -14.65
N ARG A 33 -10.25 -6.58 -15.65
CA ARG A 33 -9.49 -5.34 -15.79
C ARG A 33 -9.65 -4.46 -14.55
N HIS A 34 -10.87 -4.22 -14.09
CA HIS A 34 -11.11 -3.42 -12.90
C HIS A 34 -10.54 -4.03 -11.61
N ALA A 35 -10.63 -5.36 -11.46
CA ALA A 35 -10.00 -6.05 -10.33
C ALA A 35 -8.46 -5.85 -10.36
N ARG A 36 -7.86 -5.93 -11.55
CA ARG A 36 -6.42 -5.70 -11.75
C ARG A 36 -6.03 -4.26 -11.46
N GLU A 37 -6.74 -3.30 -12.02
CA GLU A 37 -6.54 -1.86 -11.79
C GLU A 37 -6.62 -1.52 -10.29
N GLY A 38 -7.64 -2.04 -9.59
CA GLY A 38 -7.81 -1.81 -8.16
C GLY A 38 -6.67 -2.39 -7.33
N TYR A 39 -6.16 -3.57 -7.69
CA TYR A 39 -4.98 -4.13 -7.04
C TYR A 39 -3.71 -3.34 -7.33
N GLU A 40 -3.51 -2.91 -8.57
CA GLU A 40 -2.33 -2.11 -8.95
C GLU A 40 -2.31 -0.77 -8.21
N GLU A 41 -3.45 -0.08 -8.11
CA GLU A 41 -3.57 1.15 -7.31
C GLU A 41 -3.23 0.91 -5.83
N TYR A 42 -3.77 -0.17 -5.24
CA TYR A 42 -3.43 -0.56 -3.87
C TYR A 42 -1.92 -0.84 -3.71
N ALA A 43 -1.34 -1.63 -4.61
CA ALA A 43 0.05 -2.04 -4.57
C ALA A 43 0.99 -0.84 -4.69
N ASP A 44 0.72 0.07 -5.62
CA ASP A 44 1.47 1.31 -5.82
C ASP A 44 1.39 2.22 -4.60
N LYS A 45 0.19 2.40 -4.04
CA LYS A 45 -0.02 3.21 -2.83
C LYS A 45 0.70 2.63 -1.62
N LYS A 46 0.65 1.31 -1.44
CA LYS A 46 1.38 0.60 -0.39
C LYS A 46 2.89 0.79 -0.57
N ALA A 47 3.42 0.53 -1.76
CA ALA A 47 4.84 0.67 -2.06
C ALA A 47 5.35 2.09 -1.83
N ALA A 48 4.57 3.11 -2.23
CA ALA A 48 4.91 4.51 -1.99
C ALA A 48 4.98 4.86 -0.49
N LEU A 49 4.04 4.35 0.32
CA LEU A 49 4.05 4.53 1.77
C LEU A 49 5.22 3.80 2.44
N GLU A 50 5.53 2.59 2.01
CA GLU A 50 6.69 1.82 2.50
C GLU A 50 7.99 2.54 2.18
N ALA A 51 8.19 2.98 0.93
CA ALA A 51 9.35 3.74 0.49
C ALA A 51 9.53 5.02 1.33
N ARG A 52 8.44 5.76 1.55
CA ARG A 52 8.43 6.93 2.44
C ARG A 52 8.85 6.57 3.86
N GLY A 53 8.32 5.48 4.41
CA GLY A 53 8.67 5.00 5.76
C GLY A 53 10.14 4.59 5.88
N HIS A 54 10.70 3.92 4.86
CA HIS A 54 12.13 3.60 4.79
C HIS A 54 13.00 4.87 4.74
N MET A 55 12.63 5.85 3.91
CA MET A 55 13.35 7.12 3.82
C MET A 55 13.35 7.89 5.15
N GLN A 56 12.20 8.00 5.81
CA GLN A 56 12.07 8.67 7.10
C GLN A 56 12.95 8.02 8.18
N ARG A 57 12.96 6.68 8.27
CA ARG A 57 13.83 5.93 9.19
C ARG A 57 15.31 6.14 8.88
N SER A 58 15.70 6.07 7.61
CA SER A 58 17.08 6.32 7.18
C SER A 58 17.56 7.74 7.53
N TRP A 59 16.71 8.75 7.35
CA TRP A 59 17.02 10.13 7.78
C TRP A 59 17.13 10.27 9.30
N MET A 60 16.27 9.58 10.06
CA MET A 60 16.39 9.53 11.51
C MET A 60 17.73 8.93 11.96
N ASP A 61 18.12 7.78 11.39
CA ASP A 61 19.38 7.12 11.75
C ASP A 61 20.60 8.01 11.47
N LYS A 62 20.61 8.67 10.30
CA LYS A 62 21.66 9.63 9.94
C LYS A 62 21.65 10.83 10.89
N GLY A 63 20.47 11.36 11.20
CA GLY A 63 20.28 12.48 12.11
C GLY A 63 20.78 12.19 13.53
N VAL A 64 20.40 11.05 14.10
CA VAL A 64 20.81 10.60 15.44
C VAL A 64 22.31 10.36 15.50
N LYS A 65 22.90 9.70 14.51
CA LYS A 65 24.37 9.49 14.45
C LYS A 65 25.12 10.82 14.41
N ASN A 66 24.68 11.77 13.58
CA ASN A 66 25.35 13.07 13.48
C ASN A 66 25.14 13.92 14.74
N ALA A 67 23.95 13.87 15.37
CA ALA A 67 23.67 14.55 16.63
C ALA A 67 24.55 14.03 17.77
N ARG A 68 24.71 12.69 17.89
CA ARG A 68 25.62 12.07 18.86
C ARG A 68 27.08 12.51 18.64
N ARG A 69 27.54 12.52 17.38
CA ARG A 69 28.89 12.96 17.03
C ARG A 69 29.17 14.43 17.38
N LYS A 70 28.17 15.30 17.23
CA LYS A 70 28.28 16.74 17.48
C LYS A 70 27.98 17.15 18.93
N ALA A 71 27.65 16.20 19.81
CA ALA A 71 27.38 16.46 21.22
C ALA A 71 28.69 16.60 22.03
N THR A 72 29.53 17.56 21.63
CA THR A 72 30.82 17.85 22.30
C THR A 72 30.70 18.96 23.34
N ASP A 73 29.59 19.70 23.35
CA ASP A 73 29.31 20.80 24.27
C ASP A 73 28.26 20.45 25.33
N GLY A 74 28.37 21.08 26.51
CA GLY A 74 27.42 20.95 27.61
C GLY A 74 26.12 21.73 27.41
N ASP A 75 25.81 22.17 26.18
CA ASP A 75 24.63 22.99 25.89
C ASP A 75 23.33 22.21 26.13
N LYS A 76 22.59 22.63 27.15
CA LYS A 76 21.30 22.04 27.52
C LYS A 76 20.20 22.41 26.52
N LEU A 77 20.23 23.61 25.95
CA LEU A 77 19.20 24.06 24.99
C LEU A 77 19.32 23.28 23.68
N GLY A 78 20.53 23.18 23.14
CA GLY A 78 20.82 22.36 21.96
C GLY A 78 20.46 20.89 22.17
N ARG A 79 20.68 20.33 23.37
CA ARG A 79 20.25 18.96 23.69
C ARG A 79 18.74 18.80 23.62
N ASN A 80 17.98 19.69 24.26
CA ASN A 80 16.51 19.62 24.26
C ASN A 80 15.94 19.76 22.85
N ALA A 81 16.45 20.71 22.07
CA ALA A 81 16.03 20.91 20.68
C ALA A 81 16.27 19.67 19.80
N ARG A 82 17.40 18.96 20.01
CA ARG A 82 17.71 17.70 19.30
C ARG A 82 16.73 16.58 19.71
N SER A 83 16.36 16.48 20.99
CA SER A 83 15.37 15.51 21.46
C SER A 83 13.99 15.76 20.86
N GLU A 84 13.50 17.01 20.90
CA GLU A 84 12.22 17.38 20.30
C GLU A 84 12.19 17.11 18.78
N ALA A 85 13.30 17.40 18.08
CA ALA A 85 13.41 17.11 16.66
C ALA A 85 13.33 15.59 16.39
N SER A 86 13.98 14.78 17.22
CA SER A 86 13.92 13.31 17.13
C SER A 86 12.51 12.77 17.36
N GLU A 87 11.80 13.28 18.38
CA GLU A 87 10.41 12.91 18.65
C GLU A 87 9.48 13.27 17.48
N LYS A 88 9.64 14.47 16.90
CA LYS A 88 8.87 14.90 15.72
C LYS A 88 9.08 13.96 14.53
N GLN A 89 10.32 13.51 14.28
CA GLN A 89 10.58 12.56 13.19
C GLN A 89 10.02 11.17 13.50
N ALA A 90 10.12 10.70 14.74
CA ALA A 90 9.52 9.44 15.17
C ALA A 90 8.00 9.45 15.00
N ALA A 91 7.34 10.57 15.33
CA ALA A 91 5.91 10.75 15.13
C ALA A 91 5.52 10.67 13.65
N LYS A 92 6.31 11.27 12.75
CA LYS A 92 6.09 11.17 11.29
C LYS A 92 6.24 9.73 10.79
N ALA A 93 7.26 9.00 11.24
CA ALA A 93 7.43 7.58 10.88
C ALA A 93 6.26 6.73 11.36
N ARG A 94 5.78 6.93 12.60
CA ARG A 94 4.59 6.26 13.13
C ARG A 94 3.32 6.63 12.37
N GLN A 95 3.19 7.87 11.91
CA GLN A 95 2.06 8.29 11.07
C GLN A 95 2.06 7.52 9.74
N THR A 96 3.21 7.40 9.08
CA THR A 96 3.33 6.61 7.85
C THR A 96 3.02 5.14 8.07
N GLN A 97 3.49 4.55 9.17
CA GLN A 97 3.14 3.17 9.52
C GLN A 97 1.62 2.99 9.71
N ARG A 98 0.96 3.90 10.43
CA ARG A 98 -0.50 3.86 10.61
C ARG A 98 -1.28 4.06 9.31
N MET A 99 -0.74 4.81 8.35
CA MET A 99 -1.36 4.95 7.02
C MET A 99 -1.33 3.62 6.27
N ILE A 100 -0.27 2.82 6.42
CA ILE A 100 -0.18 1.47 5.83
C ILE A 100 -1.17 0.53 6.53
N GLU A 101 -1.24 0.55 7.86
CA GLU A 101 -2.15 -0.30 8.64
C GLU A 101 -3.63 -0.05 8.34
N ARG A 102 -3.97 1.18 7.95
CA ARG A 102 -5.34 1.58 7.57
C ARG A 102 -5.63 1.45 6.08
N LEU A 103 -4.65 1.03 5.28
CA LEU A 103 -4.87 0.87 3.85
C LEU A 103 -5.75 -0.36 3.63
N ASP A 104 -6.89 -0.18 2.99
CA ASP A 104 -7.80 -1.27 2.63
C ASP A 104 -7.05 -2.27 1.74
N THR A 105 -7.01 -3.53 2.17
CA THR A 105 -6.26 -4.56 1.46
C THR A 105 -7.10 -5.08 0.29
N VAL A 106 -6.52 -5.00 -0.91
CA VAL A 106 -7.09 -5.59 -2.13
C VAL A 106 -6.31 -6.86 -2.44
N GLU A 107 -7.02 -7.98 -2.60
CA GLU A 107 -6.40 -9.24 -2.99
C GLU A 107 -5.91 -9.20 -4.44
N GLU A 108 -4.75 -9.79 -4.72
CA GLU A 108 -4.25 -9.86 -6.10
C GLU A 108 -5.16 -10.76 -6.94
N PRO A 109 -5.71 -10.26 -8.06
CA PRO A 109 -6.46 -11.10 -8.98
C PRO A 109 -5.55 -12.19 -9.54
N ARG A 110 -6.07 -13.42 -9.57
CA ARG A 110 -5.31 -14.56 -10.08
C ARG A 110 -4.93 -14.33 -11.55
N LYS A 111 -3.67 -14.59 -11.88
CA LYS A 111 -3.22 -14.68 -13.28
C LYS A 111 -3.72 -15.99 -13.86
N GLU A 112 -4.79 -15.91 -14.66
CA GLU A 112 -5.18 -17.03 -15.51
C GLU A 112 -4.20 -17.15 -16.68
N TRP A 113 -3.95 -18.39 -17.06
CA TRP A 113 -2.98 -18.78 -18.06
C TRP A 113 -3.64 -18.62 -19.43
N GLU A 114 -3.00 -17.86 -20.33
CA GLU A 114 -3.39 -17.83 -21.73
C GLU A 114 -2.83 -19.07 -22.44
N LEU A 115 -3.70 -19.80 -23.12
CA LEU A 115 -3.42 -21.05 -23.84
C LEU A 115 -3.25 -20.77 -25.33
#